data_AF-A0A508A6E4-F1
#
_entry.id   AF-A0A508A6E4-F1
#
_cell.length_a   1.000
_cell.length_b   1.000
_cell.length_c   1.000
_cell.angle_alpha   90.00
_cell.angle_beta   90.00
_cell.angle_gamma   90.00
#
_symmetry.space_group_name_H-M   'P 1'
#
loop_
_entity.id
_entity.type
_entity.pdbx_description
1 polymer ?
#
loop_
_entity_poly.entity_id
_entity_poly.type
_entity_poly.pdbx_seq_one_letter_code
_entity_poly.pdbx_strand_id
1 'polypeptide(L)'
;MASWFTVMAPLLPELIRAARPIFTRNAEPSQVPKQIAELQDAVLHNDHSIKTVAREMEQTLSALTQASQELETTLHGLRHSQVQLERRLRRANTVAVVAVTAALLAFAVAAYALAR
;
A
#
# COMPACT_ATOMS: atom_id res chain seq x y z
N MET A 1 14.82 5.33 -13.56
CA MET A 1 15.98 4.42 -13.69
C MET A 1 15.82 3.31 -12.67
N ALA A 2 16.01 2.06 -13.07
CA ALA A 2 15.50 0.90 -12.34
C ALA A 2 16.30 0.61 -11.06
N SER A 3 15.75 0.97 -9.89
CA SER A 3 16.39 0.81 -8.58
C SER A 3 16.75 -0.64 -8.25
N TRP A 4 16.02 -1.60 -8.81
CA TRP A 4 16.29 -3.04 -8.64
C TRP A 4 17.66 -3.45 -9.20
N PHE A 5 18.16 -2.78 -10.25
CA PHE A 5 19.45 -3.08 -10.85
C PHE A 5 20.62 -2.69 -9.92
N THR A 6 20.44 -1.62 -9.12
CA THR A 6 21.47 -1.16 -8.16
C THR A 6 21.67 -2.15 -7.01
N VAL A 7 20.60 -2.84 -6.61
CA VAL A 7 20.62 -3.85 -5.54
C VAL A 7 21.18 -5.19 -6.04
N MET A 8 20.92 -5.55 -7.30
CA MET A 8 21.31 -6.84 -7.88
C MET A 8 22.69 -6.84 -8.55
N ALA A 9 23.18 -5.68 -9.02
CA ALA A 9 24.47 -5.57 -9.70
C ALA A 9 25.67 -6.21 -8.95
N PRO A 10 25.80 -6.10 -7.61
CA PRO A 10 26.92 -6.69 -6.87
C PRO A 10 26.88 -8.22 -6.79
N LEU A 11 25.72 -8.85 -7.00
CA LEU A 11 25.49 -10.29 -6.82
C LEU A 11 25.64 -11.09 -8.12
N LEU A 12 25.66 -10.41 -9.27
CA LEU A 12 25.85 -11.03 -10.58
C LEU A 12 27.15 -11.86 -10.71
N PRO A 13 28.32 -11.41 -10.19
CA PRO A 13 29.57 -12.17 -10.34
C PRO A 13 29.53 -13.55 -9.66
N GLU A 14 28.93 -13.63 -8.47
CA GLU A 14 28.81 -14.88 -7.70
C GLU A 14 27.80 -15.85 -8.32
N LEU A 15 26.69 -15.34 -8.88
CA LEU A 15 25.74 -16.12 -9.66
C LEU A 15 26.39 -16.77 -10.90
N ILE A 16 27.19 -15.99 -11.63
CA ILE A 16 27.92 -16.48 -12.81
C ILE A 16 28.98 -17.51 -12.41
N ARG A 17 29.63 -17.32 -11.25
CA ARG A 17 30.66 -18.24 -10.74
C ARG A 17 30.06 -19.57 -10.27
N ALA A 18 28.91 -19.53 -9.61
CA ALA A 18 28.17 -20.71 -9.15
C ALA A 18 27.58 -21.53 -10.31
N ALA A 19 27.15 -20.88 -11.40
CA ALA A 19 26.58 -21.56 -12.56
C ALA A 19 27.63 -22.17 -13.51
N ARG A 20 28.88 -21.69 -13.48
CA ARG A 20 29.97 -22.13 -14.38
C ARG A 20 30.17 -23.66 -14.47
N PRO A 21 30.28 -24.43 -13.37
CA PRO A 21 30.48 -25.89 -13.46
C PRO A 21 29.28 -26.67 -14.00
N ILE A 22 28.08 -26.10 -14.00
CA ILE A 22 26.87 -26.73 -14.57
C ILE A 22 26.96 -26.73 -16.11
N PHE A 23 27.50 -25.67 -16.71
CA PHE A 23 27.63 -25.52 -18.16
C PHE A 23 28.82 -26.28 -18.77
N THR A 24 29.81 -26.70 -17.98
CA THR A 24 31.08 -27.25 -18.51
C THR A 24 31.24 -28.75 -18.33
N ARG A 25 30.33 -29.45 -17.62
CA ARG A 25 30.58 -30.83 -17.17
C ARG A 25 30.26 -31.93 -18.21
N ASN A 26 29.52 -31.63 -19.29
CA ASN A 26 29.09 -32.60 -20.31
C ASN A 26 29.23 -32.11 -21.78
N ALA A 27 30.19 -31.25 -22.09
CA ALA A 27 30.37 -30.77 -23.46
C ALA A 27 31.06 -31.85 -24.35
N GLU A 28 30.30 -32.86 -24.81
CA GLU A 28 30.71 -33.61 -25.99
C GLU A 28 30.67 -32.69 -27.22
N PRO A 29 31.72 -32.67 -28.06
CA PRO A 29 31.87 -31.69 -29.15
C PRO A 29 30.76 -31.76 -30.22
N SER A 30 29.98 -32.85 -30.27
CA SER A 30 28.86 -33.03 -31.21
C SER A 30 27.55 -32.33 -30.78
N GLN A 31 27.40 -31.96 -29.50
CA GLN A 31 26.16 -31.38 -28.98
C GLN A 31 26.21 -29.86 -28.81
N VAL A 32 27.40 -29.25 -28.95
CA VAL A 32 27.61 -27.80 -28.79
C VAL A 32 26.67 -26.96 -29.68
N PRO A 33 26.41 -27.30 -30.97
CA PRO A 33 25.47 -26.53 -31.79
C PRO A 33 24.01 -26.64 -31.30
N LYS A 34 23.59 -27.81 -30.79
CA LYS A 34 22.26 -28.02 -30.22
C LYS A 34 22.08 -27.26 -28.90
N GLN A 35 23.08 -27.32 -28.02
CA GLN A 35 23.06 -26.61 -26.74
C GLN A 35 23.05 -25.09 -26.95
N ILE A 36 23.75 -24.57 -27.96
CA ILE A 36 23.71 -23.15 -28.33
C ILE A 36 22.31 -22.75 -28.82
N ALA A 37 21.66 -23.58 -29.64
CA ALA A 37 20.30 -23.32 -30.10
C ALA A 37 19.29 -23.33 -28.94
N GLU A 38 19.38 -24.30 -28.03
CA GLU A 38 18.53 -24.38 -26.83
C GLU A 38 18.73 -23.18 -25.90
N LEU A 39 19.97 -22.70 -25.74
CA LEU A 39 20.26 -21.50 -24.96
C LEU A 39 19.72 -20.24 -25.63
N GLN A 40 19.77 -20.13 -26.95
CA GLN A 40 19.18 -19.00 -27.68
C GLN A 40 17.65 -18.98 -27.54
N ASP A 41 16.99 -20.13 -27.67
CA ASP A 41 15.55 -20.25 -27.44
C ASP A 41 15.17 -19.93 -25.99
N ALA A 42 15.96 -20.41 -25.01
CA ALA A 42 15.77 -20.08 -23.60
C ALA A 42 15.97 -18.59 -23.32
N VAL A 43 16.92 -17.93 -23.99
CA VAL A 43 17.16 -16.48 -23.85
C VAL A 43 15.99 -15.69 -24.45
N LEU A 44 15.49 -16.06 -25.63
CA LEU A 44 14.33 -15.42 -26.24
C LEU A 44 13.07 -15.59 -25.37
N HIS A 45 12.86 -16.77 -24.82
CA HIS A 45 11.73 -17.05 -23.94
C HIS A 45 11.81 -16.28 -22.61
N ASN A 46 13.02 -16.15 -22.04
CA ASN A 46 13.25 -15.36 -20.83
C ASN A 46 13.07 -13.86 -21.09
N ASP A 47 13.56 -13.33 -22.21
CA ASP A 47 13.35 -11.92 -22.58
C ASP A 47 11.86 -11.61 -22.74
N HIS A 48 11.10 -12.52 -23.36
CA HIS A 48 9.65 -12.40 -23.45
C HIS A 48 8.98 -12.43 -22.06
N SER A 49 9.37 -13.38 -21.21
CA SER A 49 8.84 -13.52 -19.85
C SER A 49 9.13 -12.28 -18.99
N ILE A 50 10.36 -11.74 -19.04
CA ILE A 50 10.76 -10.54 -18.32
C ILE A 50 9.94 -9.33 -18.80
N LYS A 51 9.72 -9.18 -20.10
CA LYS A 51 8.88 -8.10 -20.65
C LYS A 51 7.43 -8.19 -20.17
N THR A 52 6.88 -9.40 -20.11
CA THR A 52 5.53 -9.63 -19.59
C THR A 52 5.45 -9.28 -18.11
N VAL A 53 6.37 -9.79 -17.29
CA VAL A 53 6.42 -9.48 -15.85
C VAL A 53 6.61 -7.98 -15.62
N ALA A 54 7.47 -7.31 -16.38
CA ALA A 54 7.66 -5.86 -16.27
C ALA A 54 6.36 -5.10 -16.56
N ARG A 55 5.58 -5.53 -17.56
CA ARG A 55 4.29 -4.93 -17.90
C ARG A 55 3.25 -5.18 -16.80
N GLU A 56 3.19 -6.38 -16.24
CA GLU A 56 2.32 -6.71 -15.11
C GLU A 56 2.72 -5.91 -13.85
N MET A 57 4.01 -5.71 -13.61
CA MET A 57 4.51 -4.85 -12.53
C MET A 57 4.11 -3.39 -12.74
N GLU A 58 4.19 -2.87 -13.96
CA GLU A 58 3.75 -1.51 -14.26
C GLU A 58 2.24 -1.34 -14.03
N GLN A 59 1.43 -2.31 -14.48
CA GLN A 59 -0.01 -2.33 -14.24
C GLN A 59 -0.34 -2.40 -12.75
N THR A 60 0.30 -3.30 -11.99
CA THR A 60 0.06 -3.44 -10.55
C THR A 60 0.48 -2.19 -9.77
N LEU A 61 1.60 -1.58 -10.13
CA LEU A 61 2.02 -0.30 -9.55
C LEU A 61 1.02 0.81 -9.86
N SER A 62 0.52 0.90 -11.10
CA SER A 62 -0.49 1.90 -11.46
C SER A 62 -1.78 1.72 -10.64
N ALA A 63 -2.25 0.49 -10.48
CA ALA A 63 -3.44 0.16 -9.68
C ALA A 63 -3.23 0.47 -8.18
N LEU A 64 -2.04 0.15 -7.64
CA LEU A 64 -1.66 0.51 -6.27
C LEU A 64 -1.64 2.04 -6.07
N THR A 65 -1.14 2.79 -7.05
CA THR A 65 -1.08 4.26 -6.98
C THR A 65 -2.49 4.85 -7.00
N GLN A 66 -3.38 4.30 -7.83
CA GLN A 66 -4.78 4.73 -7.86
C GLN A 66 -5.51 4.39 -6.56
N ALA A 67 -5.31 3.17 -6.04
CA ALA A 67 -5.90 2.76 -4.76
C ALA A 67 -5.38 3.60 -3.59
N SER A 68 -4.11 4.00 -3.58
CA SER A 68 -3.57 4.87 -2.54
C SER A 68 -4.19 6.26 -2.59
N GLN A 69 -4.38 6.83 -3.79
CA GLN A 69 -5.05 8.12 -3.97
C GLN A 69 -6.51 8.06 -3.51
N GLU A 70 -7.22 6.98 -3.83
CA GLU A 70 -8.60 6.77 -3.34
C GLU A 70 -8.63 6.66 -1.82
N LEU A 71 -7.72 5.91 -1.21
CA LEU A 71 -7.58 5.83 0.25
C LEU A 71 -7.28 7.20 0.89
N GLU A 72 -6.41 8.01 0.29
CA GLU A 72 -6.15 9.37 0.78
C GLU A 72 -7.43 10.22 0.73
N THR A 73 -8.17 10.18 -0.38
CA THR A 73 -9.41 10.96 -0.53
C THR A 73 -10.48 10.54 0.49
N THR A 74 -10.64 9.23 0.72
CA THR A 74 -11.60 8.70 1.69
C THR A 74 -11.21 9.07 3.12
N LEU A 75 -9.92 8.97 3.47
CA LEU A 75 -9.41 9.40 4.78
C LEU A 75 -9.61 10.90 5.01
N HIS A 76 -9.39 11.73 3.99
CA HIS A 76 -9.68 13.16 4.08
C HIS A 76 -11.18 13.42 4.30
N GLY A 77 -12.05 12.71 3.58
CA GLY A 77 -13.50 12.78 3.77
C GLY A 77 -13.93 12.38 5.19
N LEU A 78 -13.39 11.28 5.71
CA LEU A 78 -13.66 10.79 7.07
C LEU A 78 -13.15 11.76 8.15
N ARG A 79 -11.97 12.36 7.97
CA ARG A 79 -11.47 13.39 8.89
C ARG A 79 -12.39 14.61 8.92
N HIS A 80 -12.86 15.05 7.75
CA HIS A 80 -13.80 16.16 7.67
C HIS A 80 -15.14 15.85 8.36
N SER A 81 -15.68 14.65 8.17
CA SER A 81 -16.95 14.25 8.79
C SER A 81 -16.81 14.12 10.32
N GLN A 82 -15.69 13.58 10.82
CA GLN A 82 -15.41 13.52 12.26
C GLN A 82 -15.37 14.91 12.89
N VAL A 83 -14.67 15.87 12.28
CA VAL A 83 -14.63 17.26 12.80
C VAL A 83 -16.03 17.88 12.85
N GLN A 84 -16.88 17.62 11.85
CA GLN A 84 -18.26 18.10 11.87
C GLN A 84 -19.08 17.44 12.99
N LEU A 85 -18.92 16.14 13.19
CA LEU A 85 -19.60 15.38 14.23
C LEU A 85 -19.21 15.86 15.62
N GLU A 86 -17.91 16.05 15.88
CA GLU A 86 -17.40 16.59 17.13
C GLU A 86 -17.97 17.98 17.44
N ARG A 87 -18.06 18.86 16.44
CA ARG A 87 -18.67 20.19 16.61
C ARG A 87 -20.14 20.08 16.98
N ARG A 88 -20.89 19.18 16.35
CA ARG A 88 -22.31 18.94 16.68
C ARG A 88 -22.46 18.39 18.09
N LEU A 89 -21.63 17.42 18.49
CA LEU A 89 -21.62 16.85 19.84
C LEU A 89 -21.29 17.91 20.89
N ARG A 90 -20.28 18.76 20.66
CA ARG A 90 -19.95 19.86 21.59
C ARG A 90 -21.14 20.80 21.79
N ARG A 91 -21.80 21.21 20.69
CA ARG A 91 -23.00 22.08 20.77
C ARG A 91 -24.16 21.39 21.50
N ALA A 92 -24.43 20.13 21.18
CA ALA A 92 -25.47 19.36 21.86
C ALA A 92 -25.18 19.24 23.36
N ASN A 93 -23.92 18.97 23.73
CA ASN A 93 -23.49 18.88 25.13
C ASN A 93 -23.64 20.21 25.86
N THR A 94 -23.25 21.34 25.25
CA THR A 94 -23.44 22.66 25.87
C THR A 94 -24.92 22.96 26.11
N VAL A 95 -25.79 22.63 25.16
CA VAL A 95 -27.24 22.82 25.31
C VAL A 95 -27.78 21.91 26.42
N ALA A 96 -27.34 20.66 26.49
CA ALA A 96 -27.74 19.74 27.54
C ALA A 96 -27.33 20.24 28.94
N VAL A 97 -26.09 20.72 29.11
CA VAL A 97 -25.62 21.28 30.40
C VAL A 97 -26.43 22.52 30.78
N VAL A 98 -26.70 23.43 29.84
CA VAL A 98 -27.54 24.61 30.08
C VAL A 98 -28.97 24.21 30.46
N ALA A 99 -29.55 23.24 29.78
CA ALA A 99 -30.89 22.73 30.09
C ALA A 99 -30.97 22.11 31.49
N VAL A 100 -29.97 21.29 31.86
CA VAL A 100 -29.90 20.66 33.19
C VAL A 100 -29.74 21.71 34.29
N THR A 101 -28.84 22.69 34.12
CA THR A 101 -28.63 23.76 35.10
C THR A 101 -29.87 24.65 35.25
N ALA A 102 -30.53 25.01 34.15
CA ALA A 102 -31.79 25.75 34.17
C ALA A 102 -32.90 24.98 34.91
N ALA A 103 -33.02 23.67 34.66
CA ALA A 103 -33.99 22.82 35.35
C ALA A 103 -33.73 22.79 36.87
N LEU A 104 -32.47 22.59 37.28
CA LEU A 104 -32.10 22.58 38.71
C LEU A 104 -32.41 23.92 39.39
N LEU A 105 -32.12 25.04 38.75
CA LEU A 105 -32.45 26.37 39.28
C LEU A 105 -33.97 26.58 39.39
N ALA A 106 -34.74 26.16 38.39
CA ALA A 106 -36.19 26.24 38.43
C ALA A 106 -36.77 25.40 39.59
N PHE A 107 -36.26 24.20 39.81
CA PHE A 107 -36.64 23.37 40.95
C PHE A 107 -36.26 24.01 42.30
N ALA A 108 -35.07 24.59 42.40
CA ALA A 108 -34.64 25.28 43.63
C ALA A 108 -35.52 26.50 43.94
N VAL A 109 -35.88 27.29 42.93
CA VAL A 109 -36.80 28.43 43.08
C VAL A 109 -38.19 27.97 43.49
N ALA A 110 -38.73 26.92 42.86
CA ALA A 110 -40.02 26.36 43.23
C ALA A 110 -40.04 25.82 44.68
N ALA A 111 -38.96 25.15 45.10
CA ALA A 111 -38.82 24.67 46.48
C ALA A 111 -38.72 25.83 47.48
N TYR A 112 -37.99 26.90 47.15
CA TYR A 112 -37.91 28.10 47.99
C TYR A 112 -39.27 28.80 48.12
N ALA A 113 -40.01 28.91 47.01
CA ALA A 113 -41.35 29.49 47.01
C ALA A 113 -42.36 28.66 47.83
N LEU A 114 -42.20 27.34 47.89
CA LEU A 114 -43.03 26.46 48.72
C LEU A 114 -42.66 26.52 50.21
N ALA A 115 -41.40 26.78 50.54
CA ALA A 115 -40.91 26.83 51.91
C ALA A 115 -41.10 28.20 52.60
N ARG A 116 -41.54 29.22 51.85
CA ARG A 116 -41.81 30.58 52.33
C ARG A 116 -43.30 30.84 52.44
#